data_AF-A0A0R2TVF2-F1
#
_entry.id   AF-A0A0R2TVF2-F1
#
_cell.length_a   1.000
_cell.length_b   1.000
_cell.length_c   1.000
_cell.angle_alpha   90.00
_cell.angle_beta   90.00
_cell.angle_gamma   90.00
#
_symmetry.space_group_name_H-M   'P 1'
#
loop_
_entity.id
_entity.type
_entity.pdbx_description
1 polymer ?
#
loop_
_entity_poly.entity_id
_entity_poly.type
_entity_poly.pdbx_seq_one_letter_code
_entity_poly.pdbx_strand_id
1 'polypeptide(L)'
;MTDADDVRAQLDEFSRIRRSHEDALGSVITRLIGEGILEDVPPHYHYLSCWALAQGAVELCFSKTWGEVEDMGKLLGFITSIGVTMGNRGQYHRAGDKKIKP
;
A
#
# COMPACT_ATOMS: atom_id res chain seq x y z
N MET A 1 28.24 -27.85 6.74
CA MET A 1 28.44 -26.54 7.39
C MET A 1 28.28 -25.51 6.29
N THR A 2 27.04 -25.37 5.83
CA THR A 2 26.65 -24.57 4.67
C THR A 2 25.26 -24.12 5.08
N ASP A 3 25.13 -22.91 5.63
CA ASP A 3 23.79 -22.33 5.82
C ASP A 3 23.87 -20.87 6.27
N ALA A 4 24.62 -20.56 7.32
CA ALA A 4 24.49 -19.25 7.97
C ALA A 4 25.04 -18.07 7.13
N ASP A 5 26.19 -18.23 6.50
CA ASP A 5 26.81 -17.17 5.68
C ASP A 5 26.12 -16.99 4.33
N ASP A 6 25.60 -18.09 3.75
CA ASP A 6 24.87 -18.07 2.47
C ASP A 6 23.47 -17.45 2.65
N VAL A 7 22.79 -17.78 3.74
CA VAL A 7 21.52 -17.13 4.14
C VAL A 7 21.71 -15.64 4.42
N ARG A 8 22.83 -15.23 5.04
CA ARG A 8 23.11 -13.80 5.29
C ARG A 8 23.34 -13.03 3.99
N ALA A 9 24.14 -13.56 3.07
CA ALA A 9 24.37 -12.93 1.76
C ALA A 9 23.08 -12.79 0.95
N GLN A 10 22.21 -13.81 0.98
CA GLN A 10 20.90 -13.75 0.33
C GLN A 10 19.98 -12.71 0.98
N LEU A 11 19.93 -12.65 2.33
CA LEU A 11 19.13 -11.66 3.06
C LEU A 11 19.58 -10.22 2.78
N ASP A 12 20.88 -9.98 2.64
CA ASP A 12 21.43 -8.68 2.28
C ASP A 12 21.03 -8.29 0.84
N GLU A 13 21.10 -9.23 -0.11
CA GLU A 13 20.64 -9.00 -1.48
C GLU A 13 19.13 -8.73 -1.54
N PHE A 14 18.31 -9.51 -0.83
CA PHE A 14 16.87 -9.25 -0.68
C PHE A 14 16.59 -7.88 -0.07
N SER A 15 17.37 -7.49 0.94
CA SER A 15 17.24 -6.17 1.59
C SER A 15 17.63 -5.03 0.66
N ARG A 16 18.54 -5.27 -0.29
CA ARG A 16 18.96 -4.32 -1.31
C ARG A 16 17.90 -4.18 -2.40
N ILE A 17 17.33 -5.29 -2.86
CA ILE A 17 16.21 -5.34 -3.82
C ILE A 17 14.97 -4.66 -3.21
N ARG A 18 14.64 -4.93 -1.95
CA ARG A 18 13.52 -4.27 -1.26
C ARG A 18 13.70 -2.76 -1.22
N ARG A 19 14.90 -2.27 -0.88
CA ARG A 19 15.21 -0.84 -0.90
C ARG A 19 15.10 -0.23 -2.29
N SER A 20 15.61 -0.90 -3.33
CA SER A 20 15.49 -0.38 -4.69
C SER A 20 14.04 -0.35 -5.18
N HIS A 21 13.21 -1.30 -4.77
CA HIS A 21 11.77 -1.30 -5.03
C HIS A 21 11.06 -0.14 -4.30
N GLU A 22 11.41 0.11 -3.04
CA GLU A 22 10.90 1.25 -2.27
C GLU A 22 11.31 2.59 -2.90
N ASP A 23 12.56 2.74 -3.33
CA ASP A 23 13.05 3.95 -4.00
C ASP A 23 12.32 4.19 -5.34
N ALA A 24 12.10 3.13 -6.11
CA ALA A 24 11.35 3.21 -7.36
C ALA A 24 9.89 3.63 -7.13
N LEU A 25 9.21 3.03 -6.12
CA LEU A 25 7.86 3.44 -5.73
C LEU A 25 7.84 4.90 -5.26
N GLY A 26 8.80 5.28 -4.42
CA GLY A 26 8.94 6.64 -3.91
C GLY A 26 9.08 7.66 -5.04
N SER A 27 9.90 7.37 -6.04
CA SER A 27 10.10 8.21 -7.23
C SER A 27 8.81 8.35 -8.05
N VAL A 28 8.11 7.24 -8.32
CA VAL A 28 6.84 7.25 -9.06
C VAL A 28 5.77 8.06 -8.30
N ILE A 29 5.63 7.85 -7.00
CA ILE A 29 4.66 8.56 -6.17
C ILE A 29 4.99 10.05 -6.11
N THR A 30 6.26 10.40 -5.92
CA THR A 30 6.70 11.81 -5.92
C THR A 30 6.35 12.51 -7.23
N ARG A 31 6.54 11.83 -8.37
CA ARG A 31 6.14 12.35 -9.68
C ARG A 31 4.63 12.58 -9.78
N LEU A 32 3.82 11.61 -9.34
CA LEU A 32 2.35 11.70 -9.38
C LEU A 32 1.79 12.79 -8.45
N ILE A 33 2.45 13.05 -7.32
CA ILE A 33 2.15 14.19 -6.43
C ILE A 33 2.48 15.50 -7.16
N GLY A 34 3.65 15.60 -7.80
CA GLY A 34 4.06 16.78 -8.58
C GLY A 34 3.14 17.08 -9.76
N GLU A 35 2.57 16.05 -10.39
CA GLU A 35 1.55 16.16 -11.45
C GLU A 35 0.15 16.53 -10.91
N GLY A 36 -0.02 16.60 -9.59
CA GLY A 36 -1.27 16.96 -8.93
C GLY A 36 -2.34 15.87 -8.96
N ILE A 37 -1.97 14.64 -9.34
CA ILE A 37 -2.86 13.47 -9.37
C ILE A 37 -3.07 12.96 -7.95
N LEU A 38 -1.97 12.78 -7.21
CA LEU A 38 -2.00 12.35 -5.82
C LEU A 38 -1.97 13.53 -4.84
N GLU A 39 -2.48 13.31 -3.64
CA GLU A 39 -2.48 14.24 -2.53
C GLU A 39 -1.04 14.58 -2.12
N ASP A 40 -0.82 15.85 -1.78
CA ASP A 40 0.47 16.39 -1.35
C ASP A 40 0.77 16.03 0.10
N VAL A 41 1.05 14.74 0.31
CA VAL A 41 1.45 14.14 1.58
C VAL A 41 2.77 13.40 1.38
N PRO A 42 3.53 13.06 2.44
CA PRO A 42 4.76 12.30 2.30
C PRO A 42 4.55 11.04 1.43
N PRO A 43 5.42 10.75 0.43
CA PRO A 43 5.21 9.65 -0.53
C PRO A 43 4.97 8.28 0.10
N HIS A 44 5.53 8.05 1.30
CA HIS A 44 5.35 6.81 2.04
C HIS A 44 3.94 6.57 2.56
N TYR A 45 3.11 7.61 2.69
CA TYR A 45 1.71 7.42 3.06
C TYR A 45 0.97 6.67 1.96
N HIS A 46 1.22 7.00 0.69
CA HIS A 46 0.56 6.34 -0.45
C HIS A 46 0.94 4.86 -0.55
N TYR A 47 2.24 4.52 -0.57
CA TYR A 47 2.62 3.11 -0.73
C TYR A 47 2.37 2.26 0.51
N LEU A 48 2.50 2.80 1.73
CA LEU A 48 2.20 2.04 2.95
C LEU A 48 0.70 1.80 3.12
N SER A 49 -0.15 2.77 2.76
CA SER A 49 -1.60 2.56 2.75
C SER A 49 -2.01 1.50 1.71
N CYS A 50 -1.40 1.54 0.51
CA CYS A 50 -1.60 0.52 -0.51
C CYS A 50 -1.17 -0.87 -0.01
N TRP A 51 0.00 -0.98 0.63
CA TRP A 51 0.49 -2.22 1.22
C TRP A 51 -0.44 -2.76 2.31
N ALA A 52 -0.89 -1.91 3.23
CA ALA A 52 -1.80 -2.31 4.30
C ALA A 52 -3.14 -2.83 3.74
N LEU A 53 -3.67 -2.19 2.70
CA LEU A 53 -4.89 -2.63 2.04
C LEU A 53 -4.70 -3.99 1.33
N ALA A 54 -3.60 -4.15 0.59
CA ALA A 54 -3.28 -5.40 -0.07
C ALA A 54 -3.08 -6.55 0.93
N GLN A 55 -2.42 -6.29 2.06
CA GLN A 55 -2.23 -7.27 3.13
C GLN A 55 -3.57 -7.76 3.69
N GLY A 56 -4.51 -6.85 3.96
CA GLY A 56 -5.87 -7.21 4.39
C GLY A 56 -6.64 -8.00 3.33
N ALA A 57 -6.50 -7.65 2.04
CA ALA A 57 -7.13 -8.37 0.94
C ALA A 57 -6.61 -9.82 0.83
N VAL A 58 -5.30 -10.03 0.99
CA VAL A 58 -4.70 -11.37 1.03
C VAL A 58 -5.26 -12.18 2.20
N GLU A 59 -5.34 -11.59 3.38
CA GLU A 59 -5.89 -12.28 4.56
C GLU A 59 -7.36 -12.68 4.34
N LEU A 60 -8.17 -11.82 3.72
CA LEU A 60 -9.56 -12.13 3.37
C LEU A 60 -9.68 -13.31 2.41
N CYS A 61 -8.79 -13.42 1.40
CA CYS A 61 -8.79 -14.53 0.44
C CYS A 61 -8.49 -15.90 1.09
N PHE A 62 -7.63 -15.93 2.10
CA PHE A 62 -7.09 -17.19 2.66
C PHE A 62 -7.62 -17.53 4.05
N SER A 63 -8.33 -16.60 4.71
CA SER A 63 -8.89 -16.84 6.03
C SER A 63 -10.10 -17.78 5.97
N LYS A 64 -10.04 -18.86 6.76
CA LYS A 64 -11.17 -19.77 6.97
C LYS A 64 -12.34 -19.12 7.71
N THR A 65 -12.08 -18.03 8.42
CA THR A 65 -13.08 -17.28 9.21
C THR A 65 -14.00 -16.44 8.32
N TRP A 66 -13.51 -15.99 7.16
CA TRP A 66 -14.26 -15.15 6.21
C TRP A 66 -14.69 -15.93 4.95
N GLY A 67 -14.52 -17.25 4.93
CA GLY A 67 -14.76 -18.12 3.78
C GLY A 67 -16.23 -18.25 3.34
N GLU A 68 -17.19 -17.74 4.13
CA GLU A 68 -18.63 -17.72 3.80
C GLU A 68 -19.06 -16.44 3.07
N VAL A 69 -18.15 -15.52 2.76
CA VAL A 69 -18.48 -14.37 1.91
C VAL A 69 -18.73 -14.89 0.48
N GLU A 70 -20.00 -15.11 0.14
CA GLU A 70 -20.45 -15.65 -1.17
C GLU A 70 -19.87 -14.89 -2.38
N ASP A 71 -19.58 -13.61 -2.20
CA ASP A 71 -19.16 -12.68 -3.26
C ASP A 71 -17.70 -12.21 -3.10
N MET A 72 -16.78 -13.07 -2.62
CA MET A 72 -15.36 -12.73 -2.42
C MET A 72 -14.73 -12.01 -3.63
N GLY A 73 -15.04 -12.45 -4.86
CA GLY A 73 -14.55 -11.79 -6.08
C GLY A 73 -15.03 -10.33 -6.23
N LYS A 74 -16.29 -10.03 -5.87
CA LYS A 74 -16.82 -8.66 -5.89
C LYS A 74 -16.21 -7.82 -4.77
N LEU A 75 -16.01 -8.41 -3.59
CA LEU A 75 -15.33 -7.76 -2.47
C LEU A 75 -13.90 -7.36 -2.83
N LEU A 76 -13.13 -8.26 -3.43
CA LEU A 76 -11.78 -7.95 -3.89
C LEU A 76 -11.78 -6.88 -4.98
N GLY A 77 -12.73 -6.93 -5.94
CA GLY A 77 -12.90 -5.88 -6.93
C GLY A 77 -13.19 -4.51 -6.31
N PHE A 78 -14.01 -4.47 -5.25
CA PHE A 78 -14.28 -3.26 -4.49
C PHE A 78 -13.03 -2.74 -3.77
N ILE A 79 -12.27 -3.62 -3.11
CA ILE A 79 -11.00 -3.29 -2.46
C ILE A 79 -10.00 -2.73 -3.48
N THR A 80 -9.86 -3.36 -4.66
CA THR A 80 -9.01 -2.85 -5.74
C THR A 80 -9.45 -1.45 -6.19
N SER A 81 -10.76 -1.20 -6.34
CA SER A 81 -11.26 0.13 -6.68
C SER A 81 -10.89 1.17 -5.63
N ILE A 82 -10.96 0.83 -4.34
CA ILE A 82 -10.51 1.70 -3.26
C ILE A 82 -9.02 1.99 -3.42
N GLY A 83 -8.20 0.96 -3.65
CA GLY A 83 -6.76 1.09 -3.82
C GLY A 83 -6.34 1.98 -4.99
N VAL A 84 -7.05 1.92 -6.11
CA VAL A 84 -6.79 2.79 -7.27
C VAL A 84 -7.15 4.25 -6.97
N THR A 85 -8.14 4.49 -6.10
CA THR A 85 -8.58 5.84 -5.75
C THR A 85 -7.90 6.43 -4.53
N MET A 86 -7.29 5.61 -3.68
CA MET A 86 -6.67 6.07 -2.45
C MET A 86 -5.52 7.00 -2.79
N GLY A 87 -5.51 8.17 -2.15
CA GLY A 87 -4.47 9.17 -2.39
C GLY A 87 -4.75 10.13 -3.54
N ASN A 88 -5.86 10.00 -4.29
CA ASN A 88 -6.24 11.02 -5.27
C ASN A 88 -6.47 12.37 -4.59
N ARG A 89 -5.92 13.43 -5.18
CA ARG A 89 -5.98 14.79 -4.64
C ARG A 89 -7.42 15.25 -4.41
N GLY A 90 -7.69 15.78 -3.21
CA GLY A 90 -9.01 16.26 -2.79
C GLY A 90 -9.90 15.20 -2.12
N GLN A 91 -9.44 13.95 -2.00
CA GLN A 91 -10.16 12.92 -1.24
C GLN A 91 -9.77 12.90 0.24
N TYR A 92 -8.54 13.31 0.58
CA TYR A 92 -8.05 13.34 1.96
C TYR A 92 -8.74 14.42 2.83
N HIS A 93 -8.99 15.60 2.25
CA HIS A 93 -9.47 16.79 2.97
C HIS A 93 -10.99 16.84 3.22
N ARG A 94 -11.79 15.93 2.63
CA ARG A 94 -13.24 15.90 2.88
C ARG A 94 -13.63 15.33 4.25
N ALA A 95 -12.75 14.56 4.89
CA ALA A 95 -13.06 13.89 6.16
C ALA A 95 -12.44 14.54 7.41
N GLY A 96 -11.29 15.22 7.28
CA GLY A 96 -10.52 15.74 8.42
C GLY A 96 -10.85 17.18 8.85
N ASP A 97 -11.34 18.03 7.95
CA ASP A 97 -11.50 19.46 8.21
C ASP A 97 -12.92 19.84 8.66
N LYS A 98 -13.44 19.17 9.69
CA LYS A 98 -14.38 19.88 10.58
C LYS A 98 -13.53 20.71 11.52
N LYS A 99 -13.14 21.92 11.07
CA LYS A 99 -12.55 22.94 11.94
C LYS A 99 -13.44 23.09 13.17
N ILE A 100 -12.97 22.61 14.31
CA ILE A 100 -13.53 22.96 15.61
C ILE A 100 -13.24 24.46 15.76
N LYS A 101 -14.29 25.29 15.61
CA LYS A 101 -14.19 26.72 15.91
C LYS A 101 -14.01 26.89 17.44
N PRO A 102 -13.17 27.84 17.87
CA PRO A 102 -12.99 28.18 19.29
C PRO A 102 -14.27 28.74 19.91
#